data_AF-A0A6I1BRT1-F1
#
_entry.id   AF-A0A6I1BRT1-F1
#
_cell.length_a   1.000
_cell.length_b   1.000
_cell.length_c   1.000
_cell.angle_alpha   90.00
_cell.angle_beta   90.00
_cell.angle_gamma   90.00
#
_symmetry.space_group_name_H-M   'P 1'
#
loop_
_entity.id
_entity.type
_entity.pdbx_description
1 polymer ?
#
loop_
_entity_poly.entity_id
_entity_poly.type
_entity_poly.pdbx_seq_one_letter_code
_entity_poly.pdbx_strand_id
1 'polypeptide(L)'
;MWGSNPRAEVWANLAGIRGDYTNGTVSGCGYDKESAAVDLALEDNPLMQTLLLWPRLNVKGQYGDKVHRALRKRDYGYELRFGGMGMSELKSLLEQNGFTCAEMHGDSFDGYEFRRDMPESFVKMVA
;
A
#
# COMPACT_ATOMS: atom_id res chain seq x y z
N MET A 1 -5.38 -14.04 16.99
CA MET A 1 -4.68 -15.26 17.46
C MET A 1 -3.36 -14.86 18.12
N TRP A 2 -3.16 -15.12 19.42
CA TRP A 2 -1.91 -14.79 20.11
C TRP A 2 -0.83 -15.81 19.69
N GLY A 3 0.22 -15.36 19.00
CA GLY A 3 1.33 -16.21 18.54
C GLY A 3 1.50 -16.38 17.04
N SER A 4 0.54 -15.95 16.21
CA SER A 4 0.74 -15.91 14.76
C SER A 4 1.70 -14.76 14.39
N ASN A 5 2.68 -15.05 13.52
CA ASN A 5 3.59 -14.07 12.94
C ASN A 5 3.26 -13.99 11.44
N PRO A 6 2.34 -13.10 11.04
CA PRO A 6 1.90 -13.04 9.66
C PRO A 6 3.06 -12.62 8.75
N ARG A 7 3.04 -13.18 7.55
CA ARG A 7 3.88 -12.78 6.43
C ARG A 7 2.97 -12.18 5.36
N ALA A 8 3.28 -10.98 4.93
CA ALA A 8 2.67 -10.34 3.78
C ALA A 8 3.64 -10.40 2.60
N GLU A 9 3.10 -10.54 1.41
CA GLU A 9 3.84 -10.50 0.15
C GLU A 9 3.21 -9.45 -0.76
N VAL A 10 4.02 -8.63 -1.39
CA VAL A 10 3.59 -7.55 -2.27
C VAL A 10 4.28 -7.72 -3.61
N TRP A 11 3.46 -7.80 -4.66
CA TRP A 11 3.90 -7.72 -6.04
C TRP A 11 3.36 -6.43 -6.64
N ALA A 12 4.27 -5.59 -7.13
CA ALA A 12 3.94 -4.38 -7.86
C ALA A 12 4.31 -4.60 -9.31
N ASN A 13 3.43 -4.24 -10.23
CA ASN A 13 3.70 -4.31 -11.67
C ASN A 13 3.24 -3.03 -12.33
N LEU A 14 4.11 -2.43 -13.13
CA LEU A 14 3.77 -1.30 -13.98
C LEU A 14 3.83 -1.72 -15.44
N ALA A 15 2.66 -2.05 -16.00
CA ALA A 15 2.48 -2.34 -17.42
C ALA A 15 3.49 -3.36 -18.00
N GLY A 16 3.98 -4.29 -17.20
CA GLY A 16 5.02 -5.26 -17.59
C GLY A 16 6.43 -4.66 -17.81
N ILE A 17 6.60 -3.36 -17.60
CA ILE A 17 7.85 -2.62 -17.79
C ILE A 17 8.75 -2.79 -16.57
N ARG A 18 8.15 -2.70 -15.39
CA ARG A 18 8.82 -2.90 -14.10
C ARG A 18 7.96 -3.74 -13.19
N GLY A 19 8.61 -4.63 -12.47
CA GLY A 19 8.00 -5.41 -11.41
C GLY A 19 8.88 -5.39 -10.16
N ASP A 20 8.29 -5.11 -9.01
CA ASP A 20 8.98 -5.13 -7.72
C ASP A 20 8.25 -6.15 -6.82
N TYR A 21 9.03 -7.01 -6.16
CA TYR A 21 8.52 -7.96 -5.16
C TYR A 21 9.16 -7.68 -3.81
N THR A 22 8.33 -7.65 -2.78
CA THR A 22 8.74 -7.46 -1.40
C THR A 22 7.88 -8.31 -0.47
N ASN A 23 8.38 -8.53 0.73
CA ASN A 23 7.63 -9.22 1.78
C ASN A 23 7.91 -8.57 3.13
N GLY A 24 6.96 -8.73 4.04
CA GLY A 24 7.05 -8.20 5.40
C GLY A 24 6.63 -9.28 6.37
N THR A 25 7.40 -9.46 7.44
CA THR A 25 7.08 -10.42 8.50
C THR A 25 7.14 -9.71 9.84
N VAL A 26 6.11 -9.88 10.65
CA VAL A 26 5.98 -9.16 11.92
C VAL A 26 5.77 -10.12 13.07
N SER A 27 6.42 -9.84 14.20
CA SER A 27 6.34 -10.62 15.44
C SER A 27 6.08 -9.71 16.65
N GLY A 28 5.50 -10.24 17.73
CA GLY A 28 5.18 -9.47 18.94
C GLY A 28 3.73 -9.61 19.40
N CYS A 29 3.22 -8.68 20.20
CA CYS A 29 1.83 -8.65 20.67
C CYS A 29 1.32 -7.21 20.86
N GLY A 30 -0.01 -7.04 20.89
CA GLY A 30 -0.65 -5.76 21.25
C GLY A 30 -1.04 -4.83 20.09
N TYR A 31 -0.98 -5.29 18.84
CA TYR A 31 -1.35 -4.51 17.65
C TYR A 31 -1.85 -5.43 16.52
N ASP A 32 -2.42 -4.85 15.47
CA ASP A 32 -2.82 -5.58 14.27
C ASP A 32 -1.59 -6.01 13.46
N LYS A 33 -1.21 -7.27 13.58
CA LYS A 33 0.01 -7.80 12.99
C LYS A 33 -0.10 -7.98 11.48
N GLU A 34 -1.30 -8.20 10.95
CA GLU A 34 -1.50 -8.48 9.53
C GLU A 34 -1.26 -7.20 8.75
N SER A 35 -1.92 -6.12 9.14
CA SER A 35 -1.70 -4.81 8.53
C SER A 35 -0.29 -4.28 8.78
N ALA A 36 0.34 -4.61 9.92
CA ALA A 36 1.75 -4.27 10.15
C ALA A 36 2.70 -5.04 9.21
N ALA A 37 2.45 -6.32 8.93
CA ALA A 37 3.24 -7.09 7.96
C ALA A 37 3.07 -6.54 6.54
N VAL A 38 1.86 -6.12 6.17
CA VAL A 38 1.59 -5.44 4.89
C VAL A 38 2.30 -4.08 4.81
N ASP A 39 2.34 -3.30 5.88
CA ASP A 39 3.08 -2.03 5.95
C ASP A 39 4.56 -2.22 5.67
N LEU A 40 5.21 -3.18 6.32
CA LEU A 40 6.62 -3.49 6.04
C LEU A 40 6.85 -3.91 4.59
N ALA A 41 5.99 -4.78 4.06
CA ALA A 41 6.10 -5.23 2.68
C ALA A 41 5.93 -4.06 1.68
N LEU A 42 5.06 -3.11 1.97
CA LEU A 42 4.81 -1.93 1.12
C LEU A 42 5.87 -0.83 1.28
N GLU A 43 6.38 -0.59 2.49
CA GLU A 43 7.46 0.37 2.78
C GLU A 43 8.69 0.04 1.94
N ASP A 44 9.04 -1.24 1.85
CA ASP A 44 10.21 -1.70 1.11
C ASP A 44 9.99 -1.77 -0.42
N ASN A 45 8.78 -1.57 -0.94
CA ASN A 45 8.47 -1.73 -2.37
C ASN A 45 8.59 -0.40 -3.16
N PRO A 46 9.69 -0.15 -3.89
CA PRO A 46 9.94 1.18 -4.43
C PRO A 46 8.96 1.58 -5.54
N LEU A 47 8.49 0.63 -6.35
CA LEU A 47 7.46 0.89 -7.35
C LEU A 47 6.12 1.26 -6.70
N MET A 48 5.68 0.53 -5.66
CA MET A 48 4.47 0.93 -4.92
C MET A 48 4.62 2.30 -4.29
N GLN A 49 5.75 2.57 -3.61
CA GLN A 49 6.01 3.90 -3.08
C GLN A 49 5.90 4.94 -4.20
N THR A 50 6.52 4.73 -5.36
CA THR A 50 6.42 5.68 -6.48
C THR A 50 4.99 5.87 -7.00
N LEU A 51 4.22 4.79 -7.17
CA LEU A 51 2.83 4.83 -7.64
C LEU A 51 1.90 5.55 -6.64
N LEU A 52 2.15 5.35 -5.35
CA LEU A 52 1.43 5.99 -4.24
C LEU A 52 1.90 7.41 -3.95
N LEU A 53 2.79 7.97 -4.76
CA LEU A 53 3.34 9.31 -4.60
C LEU A 53 3.11 10.21 -5.81
N TRP A 54 2.44 9.69 -6.85
CA TRP A 54 2.20 10.47 -8.04
C TRP A 54 1.26 11.67 -7.76
N PRO A 55 1.53 12.88 -8.28
CA PRO A 55 0.93 14.15 -7.83
C PRO A 55 -0.59 14.31 -8.05
N ARG A 56 -1.25 13.32 -8.66
CA ARG A 56 -2.72 13.21 -8.67
C ARG A 56 -3.24 12.29 -7.58
N LEU A 57 -2.48 12.11 -6.49
CA LEU A 57 -3.12 11.78 -5.22
C LEU A 57 -4.07 12.92 -4.92
N ASN A 58 -5.37 12.65 -5.02
CA ASN A 58 -6.37 13.65 -4.76
C ASN A 58 -6.51 13.78 -3.24
N VAL A 59 -5.48 14.37 -2.59
CA VAL A 59 -5.54 14.71 -1.16
C VAL A 59 -6.51 15.88 -0.91
N LYS A 60 -7.21 16.34 -1.96
CA LYS A 60 -8.32 17.29 -1.86
C LYS A 60 -9.63 16.53 -1.60
N GLY A 61 -9.87 16.19 -0.34
CA GLY A 61 -11.17 15.70 0.06
C GLY A 61 -11.18 15.23 1.51
N GLN A 62 -11.81 16.01 2.40
CA GLN A 62 -12.46 15.61 3.65
C GLN A 62 -11.74 14.67 4.66
N TYR A 63 -10.46 14.35 4.50
CA TYR A 63 -9.67 13.63 5.50
C TYR A 63 -8.77 14.61 6.25
N GLY A 64 -9.35 15.31 7.24
CA GLY A 64 -8.55 15.89 8.32
C GLY A 64 -7.73 14.80 9.02
N ASP A 65 -6.59 15.17 9.62
CA ASP A 65 -5.66 14.44 10.52
C ASP A 65 -5.27 12.96 10.25
N LYS A 66 -6.09 12.14 9.56
CA LYS A 66 -5.90 10.71 9.31
C LYS A 66 -4.97 10.41 8.14
N VAL A 67 -4.98 11.22 7.07
CA VAL A 67 -4.04 11.09 5.95
C VAL A 67 -2.59 11.29 6.43
N HIS A 68 -2.37 12.17 7.41
CA HIS A 68 -1.06 12.37 8.03
C HIS A 68 -0.56 11.17 8.83
N ARG A 69 -1.45 10.22 9.18
CA ARG A 69 -1.06 9.01 9.92
C ARG A 69 -0.63 7.86 9.02
N ALA A 70 -1.13 7.80 7.78
CA ALA A 70 -0.79 6.77 6.80
C ALA A 70 0.24 7.23 5.75
N LEU A 71 0.44 8.54 5.60
CA LEU A 71 1.42 9.12 4.69
C LEU A 71 2.40 10.00 5.48
N ARG A 72 3.70 9.73 5.32
CA ARG A 72 4.75 10.58 5.86
C ARG A 72 5.16 11.62 4.81
N LYS A 73 5.02 12.91 5.12
CA LYS A 73 5.51 13.98 4.24
C LYS A 73 7.04 13.96 4.15
N ARG A 74 7.56 14.05 2.94
CA ARG A 74 8.98 14.17 2.59
C ARG A 74 9.21 15.45 1.78
N ASP A 75 10.46 15.85 1.62
CA ASP A 75 10.85 16.98 0.77
C ASP A 75 10.56 16.74 -0.72
N TYR A 76 10.57 15.46 -1.14
CA TYR A 76 10.21 15.02 -2.50
C TYR A 76 8.75 14.54 -2.66
N GLY A 77 7.90 14.68 -1.63
CA GLY A 77 6.49 14.27 -1.72
C GLY A 77 5.96 13.67 -0.43
N TYR A 78 5.43 12.46 -0.51
CA TYR A 78 4.97 11.68 0.64
C TYR A 78 5.70 10.33 0.66
N GLU A 79 5.34 9.44 1.57
CA GLU A 79 5.78 8.04 1.62
C GLU A 79 4.66 7.28 2.32
N LEU A 80 4.24 6.13 1.78
CA LEU A 80 3.23 5.31 2.45
C LEU A 80 3.87 4.66 3.68
N ARG A 81 3.27 4.93 4.84
CA ARG A 81 3.63 4.33 6.12
C ARG A 81 2.42 4.35 7.02
N PHE A 82 1.65 3.26 7.03
CA PHE A 82 0.35 3.19 7.69
C PHE A 82 0.36 2.41 9.00
N GLY A 83 1.52 1.94 9.46
CA GLY A 83 1.78 1.63 10.86
C GLY A 83 0.86 0.61 11.50
N GLY A 84 0.35 -0.35 10.72
CA GLY A 84 -0.60 -1.36 11.22
C GLY A 84 -1.98 -0.80 11.58
N MET A 85 -2.45 0.22 10.85
CA MET A 85 -3.78 0.83 11.05
C MET A 85 -4.97 -0.01 10.58
N GLY A 86 -4.74 -1.21 10.09
CA GLY A 86 -5.76 -2.07 9.52
C GLY A 86 -5.90 -1.91 8.00
N MET A 87 -6.27 -3.02 7.34
CA MET A 87 -6.42 -3.08 5.88
C MET A 87 -7.52 -2.16 5.35
N SER A 88 -8.56 -1.88 6.14
CA SER A 88 -9.65 -0.97 5.74
C SER A 88 -9.17 0.46 5.48
N GLU A 89 -8.20 0.95 6.26
CA GLU A 89 -7.65 2.30 6.09
C GLU A 89 -6.75 2.36 4.84
N LEU A 90 -5.90 1.33 4.62
CA LEU A 90 -5.12 1.21 3.40
C LEU A 90 -6.03 1.14 2.15
N LYS A 91 -7.05 0.28 2.18
CA LYS A 91 -8.03 0.15 1.09
C LYS A 91 -8.71 1.48 0.79
N SER A 92 -9.21 2.17 1.81
CA SER A 92 -9.86 3.47 1.65
C SER A 92 -8.93 4.51 1.03
N LEU A 93 -7.67 4.56 1.45
CA LEU A 93 -6.65 5.44 0.88
C LEU A 93 -6.42 5.12 -0.60
N LEU A 94 -6.29 3.85 -0.96
CA LEU A 94 -6.03 3.43 -2.35
C LEU A 94 -7.24 3.71 -3.26
N GLU A 95 -8.45 3.41 -2.81
CA GLU A 95 -9.68 3.64 -3.57
C GLU A 95 -9.92 5.12 -3.87
N GLN A 96 -9.69 6.00 -2.89
CA GLN A 96 -9.75 7.45 -3.10
C GLN A 96 -8.75 7.96 -4.13
N ASN A 97 -7.66 7.22 -4.34
CA ASN A 97 -6.64 7.55 -5.32
C ASN A 97 -6.84 6.83 -6.66
N GLY A 98 -8.03 6.31 -6.89
CA GLY A 98 -8.45 5.73 -8.17
C GLY A 98 -7.97 4.30 -8.38
N PHE A 99 -7.56 3.62 -7.32
CA PHE A 99 -7.39 2.17 -7.37
C PHE A 99 -8.75 1.48 -7.21
N THR A 100 -8.94 0.36 -7.90
CA THR A 100 -9.98 -0.62 -7.58
C THR A 100 -9.36 -1.73 -6.75
N CYS A 101 -10.10 -2.26 -5.79
CA CYS A 101 -9.67 -3.36 -4.93
C CYS A 101 -10.49 -4.61 -5.22
N ALA A 102 -9.82 -5.74 -5.43
CA ALA A 102 -10.42 -7.06 -5.37
C ALA A 102 -9.90 -7.81 -4.14
N GLU A 103 -10.82 -8.33 -3.33
CA GLU A 103 -10.51 -9.06 -2.10
C GLU A 103 -10.71 -10.56 -2.32
N MET A 104 -9.77 -11.34 -1.79
CA MET A 104 -9.79 -12.80 -1.82
C MET A 104 -9.66 -13.28 -0.38
N HIS A 105 -10.71 -13.88 0.16
CA HIS A 105 -10.70 -14.42 1.52
C HIS A 105 -10.56 -15.92 1.50
N GLY A 106 -9.59 -16.43 2.25
CA GLY A 106 -9.29 -17.85 2.32
C GLY A 106 -8.95 -18.29 3.73
N ASP A 107 -9.10 -19.60 3.98
CA ASP A 107 -8.82 -20.17 5.30
C ASP A 107 -7.34 -20.08 5.69
N SER A 108 -6.44 -19.93 4.71
CA SER A 108 -4.98 -19.90 4.90
C SER A 108 -4.37 -18.51 4.71
N PHE A 109 -4.99 -17.65 3.90
CA PHE A 109 -4.54 -16.29 3.66
C PHE A 109 -5.69 -15.43 3.11
N ASP A 110 -5.61 -14.14 3.38
CA ASP A 110 -6.37 -13.11 2.68
C ASP A 110 -5.46 -12.45 1.63
N GLY A 111 -6.03 -12.14 0.47
CA GLY A 111 -5.35 -11.49 -0.64
C GLY A 111 -6.08 -10.23 -1.06
N TYR A 112 -5.31 -9.19 -1.40
CA TYR A 112 -5.81 -7.91 -1.87
C TYR A 112 -5.13 -7.56 -3.18
N GLU A 113 -5.90 -7.32 -4.22
CA GLU A 113 -5.38 -6.84 -5.50
C GLU A 113 -5.86 -5.41 -5.77
N PHE A 114 -4.92 -4.48 -5.84
CA PHE A 114 -5.19 -3.08 -6.16
C PHE A 114 -4.76 -2.77 -7.60
N ARG A 115 -5.68 -2.24 -8.41
CA ARG A 115 -5.43 -1.91 -9.82
C ARG A 115 -5.77 -0.46 -10.12
N ARG A 116 -4.93 0.21 -10.91
CA ARG A 116 -5.17 1.57 -11.39
C ARG A 116 -4.60 1.75 -12.78
N ASP A 117 -5.39 2.34 -13.67
CA ASP A 117 -4.90 2.75 -14.98
C ASP A 117 -4.00 3.98 -14.85
N MET A 118 -2.74 3.83 -15.24
CA MET A 118 -1.78 4.92 -15.25
C MET A 118 -1.81 5.66 -16.60
N PRO A 119 -1.75 7.00 -16.63
CA PRO A 119 -1.66 7.74 -17.88
C PRO A 119 -0.46 7.29 -18.71
N GLU A 120 -0.61 7.20 -20.03
CA GLU A 120 0.47 6.80 -20.95
C GLU A 120 1.74 7.67 -20.80
N SER A 121 1.55 8.97 -20.51
CA SER A 121 2.65 9.89 -20.24
C SER A 121 3.47 9.53 -19.00
N PHE A 122 2.84 8.97 -17.96
CA PHE A 122 3.54 8.47 -16.79
C PHE A 122 4.34 7.22 -17.13
N VAL A 123 3.69 6.26 -17.82
CA VAL A 123 4.32 5.01 -18.22
C VAL A 123 5.59 5.27 -19.03
N LYS A 124 5.55 6.20 -20.00
CA LYS A 124 6.73 6.62 -20.79
C LYS A 124 7.83 7.31 -19.99
N MET A 125 7.53 7.89 -18.83
CA MET A 125 8.51 8.61 -18.00
C MET A 125 9.31 7.68 -17.09
N VAL A 126 8.73 6.53 -16.72
CA VAL A 126 9.33 5.56 -15.79
C VAL A 126 9.73 4.23 -16.45
N ALA A 127 9.46 4.10 -17.76
CA ALA A 127 10.02 3.08 -18.63
C ALA A 127 11.44 3.45 -19.07
#